data_AF-A0A946MUC1-F1
#
_entry.id   AF-A0A946MUC1-F1
#
_cell.length_a   1.000
_cell.length_b   1.000
_cell.length_c   1.000
_cell.angle_alpha   90.00
_cell.angle_beta   90.00
_cell.angle_gamma   90.00
#
_symmetry.space_group_name_H-M   'P 1'
#
loop_
_entity.id
_entity.type
_entity.pdbx_description
1 polymer ?
#
loop_
_entity_poly.entity_id
_entity_poly.type
_entity_poly.pdbx_seq_one_letter_code
_entity_poly.pdbx_strand_id
1 'polypeptide(L)'
;MQRPGRLGDDKTRFETDVRADPRIADIVKLAGGFGAGLEPLAAGATYTECLDYCMAFERVETQAHAALLEMMPPFDDVEITRESIVAADGHETTLYLHQPKSIGRPLPGVIHLHGGGMAITTADDPGPTFWRNLLAAQGLRVIGVEYRNA
;
A
#
# COMPACT_ATOMS: atom_id res chain seq x y z
N MET A 1 8.01 33.04 -13.90
CA MET A 1 7.97 31.56 -14.05
C MET A 1 6.64 31.08 -13.43
N GLN A 2 5.87 30.24 -14.13
CA GLN A 2 4.63 29.69 -13.58
C GLN A 2 4.95 28.75 -12.41
N ARG A 3 4.17 28.78 -11.32
CA ARG A 3 4.35 27.87 -10.18
C ARG A 3 3.89 26.46 -10.59
N PRO A 4 4.50 25.39 -10.03
CA PRO A 4 4.18 24.02 -10.45
C PRO A 4 2.83 23.54 -9.90
N GLY A 5 2.16 22.69 -10.68
CA GLY A 5 0.91 22.03 -10.28
C GLY A 5 -0.19 22.99 -9.81
N ARG A 6 -0.88 22.61 -8.73
CA ARG A 6 -2.00 23.39 -8.18
C ARG A 6 -1.62 24.76 -7.60
N LEU A 7 -0.33 25.06 -7.45
CA LEU A 7 0.12 26.42 -7.10
C LEU A 7 0.07 27.39 -8.28
N GLY A 8 0.13 26.87 -9.51
CA GLY A 8 0.02 27.65 -10.75
C GLY A 8 -1.38 27.60 -11.37
N ASP A 9 -2.10 26.50 -11.20
CA ASP A 9 -3.48 26.30 -11.66
C ASP A 9 -4.19 25.24 -10.78
N ASP A 10 -5.19 25.65 -10.00
CA ASP A 10 -5.92 24.81 -9.05
C ASP A 10 -6.72 23.66 -9.70
N LYS A 11 -6.92 23.72 -11.01
CA LYS A 11 -7.54 22.66 -11.82
C LYS A 11 -6.55 21.59 -12.27
N THR A 12 -5.25 21.80 -12.09
CA THR A 12 -4.25 20.76 -12.38
C THR A 12 -4.56 19.49 -11.58
N ARG A 13 -4.48 18.34 -12.25
CA ARG A 13 -4.60 16.98 -11.67
C ARG A 13 -3.37 16.17 -12.04
N PHE A 14 -3.17 15.02 -11.41
CA PHE A 14 -1.98 14.20 -11.68
C PHE A 14 -1.85 13.86 -13.17
N GLU A 15 -2.93 13.40 -13.78
CA GLU A 15 -3.01 12.96 -15.17
C GLU A 15 -2.94 14.09 -16.20
N THR A 16 -3.05 15.36 -15.76
CA THR A 16 -2.92 16.54 -16.62
C THR A 16 -1.65 17.36 -16.33
N ASP A 17 -0.90 16.99 -15.30
CA ASP A 17 0.34 17.67 -14.94
C ASP A 17 1.50 17.23 -15.83
N VAL A 18 2.16 18.18 -16.49
CA VAL A 18 3.30 17.93 -17.40
C VAL A 18 4.51 17.26 -16.71
N ARG A 19 4.52 17.23 -15.38
CA ARG A 19 5.57 16.58 -14.58
C ARG A 19 5.31 15.09 -14.35
N ALA A 20 4.08 14.63 -14.54
CA ALA A 20 3.73 13.22 -14.36
C ALA A 20 4.35 12.37 -15.47
N ASP A 21 4.83 11.17 -15.12
CA ASP A 21 5.21 10.19 -16.13
C ASP A 21 3.95 9.82 -16.94
N PRO A 22 3.96 9.97 -18.28
CA PRO A 22 2.77 9.78 -19.09
C PRO A 22 2.19 8.36 -18.96
N ARG A 23 3.03 7.35 -18.72
CA ARG A 23 2.58 5.96 -18.54
C ARG A 23 1.76 5.80 -17.27
N ILE A 24 2.15 6.50 -16.20
CA ILE A 24 1.43 6.47 -14.93
C ILE A 24 0.16 7.33 -15.04
N ALA A 25 0.24 8.48 -15.70
CA ALA A 25 -0.91 9.35 -15.95
C ALA A 25 -2.04 8.62 -16.70
N ASP A 26 -1.70 7.83 -17.73
CA ASP A 26 -2.68 7.05 -18.49
C ASP A 26 -3.41 6.01 -17.64
N ILE A 27 -2.68 5.31 -16.75
CA ILE A 27 -3.28 4.32 -15.84
C ILE A 27 -4.16 5.01 -14.78
N VAL A 28 -3.69 6.12 -14.19
CA VAL A 28 -4.48 6.88 -13.20
C VAL A 28 -5.75 7.43 -13.84
N LYS A 29 -5.67 7.93 -15.07
CA LYS A 29 -6.83 8.39 -15.84
C LYS A 29 -7.82 7.26 -16.10
N LEU A 30 -7.35 6.07 -16.49
CA LEU A 30 -8.19 4.89 -16.71
C LEU A 30 -8.87 4.43 -15.41
N ALA A 31 -8.17 4.53 -14.27
CA ALA A 31 -8.69 4.19 -12.96
C ALA A 31 -9.71 5.23 -12.42
N GLY A 32 -9.87 6.38 -13.07
CA GLY A 32 -10.75 7.45 -12.59
C GLY A 32 -10.15 8.30 -11.47
N GLY A 33 -8.82 8.29 -11.32
CA GLY A 33 -8.10 8.97 -10.25
C GLY A 33 -7.83 8.07 -9.04
N PHE A 34 -7.27 8.67 -7.99
CA PHE A 34 -7.04 7.98 -6.71
C PHE A 34 -8.31 8.02 -5.88
N GLY A 35 -8.83 6.85 -5.47
CA GLY A 35 -10.09 6.76 -4.71
C GLY A 35 -11.32 7.14 -5.54
N ALA A 36 -11.40 6.66 -6.79
CA ALA A 36 -12.48 7.00 -7.71
C ALA A 36 -13.86 6.82 -7.08
N GLY A 37 -14.72 7.84 -7.21
CA GLY A 37 -16.06 7.87 -6.64
C GLY A 37 -16.15 8.31 -5.18
N LEU A 38 -15.03 8.63 -4.52
CA LEU A 38 -15.02 9.22 -3.20
C LEU A 38 -14.95 10.74 -3.30
N GLU A 39 -15.83 11.41 -2.57
CA GLU A 39 -15.85 12.86 -2.47
C GLU A 39 -15.07 13.33 -1.25
N PRO A 40 -14.24 14.38 -1.36
CA PRO A 40 -13.49 14.90 -0.23
C PRO A 40 -14.39 15.28 0.95
N LEU A 41 -13.95 14.93 2.16
CA LEU A 41 -14.62 15.35 3.38
C LEU A 41 -14.56 16.88 3.56
N ALA A 42 -15.61 17.43 4.18
CA ALA A 42 -15.60 18.80 4.64
C ALA A 42 -14.53 18.98 5.75
N ALA A 43 -13.94 20.17 5.84
CA ALA A 43 -12.90 20.46 6.84
C ALA A 43 -13.37 20.31 8.30
N GLY A 44 -14.68 20.36 8.55
CA GLY A 44 -15.30 20.17 9.87
C GLY A 44 -15.96 18.80 10.07
N ALA A 45 -15.61 17.80 9.25
CA ALA A 45 -16.17 16.45 9.37
C ALA A 45 -15.98 15.88 10.79
N THR A 46 -17.01 15.18 11.25
CA THR A 46 -17.02 14.46 12.53
C THR A 46 -16.12 13.23 12.47
N TYR A 47 -15.76 12.69 13.65
CA TYR A 47 -15.02 11.44 13.73
C TYR A 47 -15.71 10.29 12.99
N THR A 48 -17.03 10.16 13.12
CA THR A 48 -17.80 9.10 12.44
C THR A 48 -17.77 9.26 10.92
N GLU A 49 -17.89 10.48 10.40
CA GLU A 49 -17.77 10.73 8.95
C GLU A 49 -16.35 10.40 8.43
N CYS A 50 -15.31 10.72 9.20
CA CYS A 50 -13.95 10.32 8.88
C CYS A 50 -13.77 8.80 8.85
N LEU A 51 -14.32 8.09 9.84
CA LEU A 51 -14.27 6.63 9.89
C LEU A 51 -15.03 6.00 8.71
N ASP A 52 -16.23 6.50 8.41
CA ASP A 52 -17.04 6.03 7.28
C ASP A 52 -16.30 6.24 5.95
N TYR A 53 -15.60 7.36 5.80
CA TYR A 53 -14.76 7.64 4.64
C TYR A 53 -13.57 6.68 4.53
N CYS A 54 -12.86 6.40 5.63
CA CYS A 54 -11.78 5.41 5.66
C CYS A 54 -12.28 4.03 5.21
N MET A 55 -13.40 3.57 5.77
CA MET A 55 -14.02 2.29 5.38
C MET A 55 -14.47 2.29 3.92
N ALA A 56 -14.95 3.44 3.39
CA ALA A 56 -15.30 3.57 1.98
C ALA A 56 -14.06 3.50 1.08
N PHE A 57 -12.95 4.11 1.51
CA PHE A 57 -11.68 4.05 0.80
C PHE A 57 -11.14 2.63 0.70
N GLU A 58 -11.14 1.86 1.79
CA GLU A 58 -10.74 0.44 1.74
C GLU A 58 -11.62 -0.38 0.80
N ARG A 59 -12.93 -0.12 0.78
CA ARG A 59 -13.85 -0.77 -0.16
C ARG A 59 -13.55 -0.43 -1.62
N VAL A 60 -13.03 0.76 -1.91
CA VAL A 60 -12.62 1.14 -3.27
C VAL A 60 -11.30 0.46 -3.63
N GLU A 61 -10.31 0.46 -2.75
CA GLU A 61 -9.01 -0.19 -3.02
C GLU A 61 -9.15 -1.70 -3.22
N THR A 62 -9.95 -2.37 -2.39
CA THR A 62 -10.18 -3.82 -2.48
C THR A 62 -10.77 -4.27 -3.81
N GLN A 63 -11.47 -3.40 -4.55
CA GLN A 63 -11.99 -3.72 -5.89
C GLN A 63 -10.88 -4.04 -6.90
N ALA A 64 -9.70 -3.44 -6.74
CA ALA A 64 -8.56 -3.68 -7.61
C ALA A 64 -7.75 -4.92 -7.21
N HIS A 65 -7.97 -5.49 -6.01
CA HIS A 65 -7.09 -6.51 -5.44
C HIS A 65 -6.95 -7.75 -6.33
N ALA A 66 -8.06 -8.27 -6.88
CA ALA A 66 -8.02 -9.46 -7.74
C ALA A 66 -7.14 -9.25 -8.97
N ALA A 67 -7.29 -8.11 -9.66
CA ALA A 67 -6.49 -7.76 -10.83
C ALA A 67 -5.02 -7.53 -10.46
N LEU A 68 -4.74 -6.86 -9.32
CA LEU A 68 -3.38 -6.64 -8.84
C LEU A 68 -2.67 -7.95 -8.49
N LEU A 69 -3.37 -8.90 -7.89
CA LEU A 69 -2.85 -10.24 -7.60
C LEU A 69 -2.58 -11.02 -8.89
N GLU A 70 -3.46 -10.93 -9.88
CA GLU A 70 -3.28 -11.59 -11.18
C GLU A 70 -2.07 -11.02 -11.97
N MET A 71 -1.85 -9.71 -11.89
CA MET A 71 -0.69 -9.05 -12.50
C MET A 71 0.62 -9.26 -11.73
N MET A 72 0.55 -9.75 -10.50
CA MET A 72 1.74 -9.96 -9.67
C MET A 72 2.62 -11.03 -10.35
N PRO A 73 3.90 -10.75 -10.63
CA PRO A 73 4.78 -11.76 -11.19
C PRO A 73 4.98 -12.91 -10.18
N PRO A 74 5.27 -14.13 -10.66
CA PRO A 74 5.61 -15.23 -9.76
C PRO A 74 6.90 -14.91 -9.00
N PHE A 75 6.91 -15.23 -7.71
CA PHE A 75 8.08 -15.12 -6.84
C PHE A 75 8.51 -16.51 -6.36
N ASP A 76 8.78 -17.40 -7.31
CA ASP A 76 9.03 -18.82 -7.05
C ASP A 76 10.26 -19.06 -6.16
N ASP A 77 11.22 -18.14 -6.13
CA ASP A 77 12.42 -18.22 -5.30
C ASP A 77 12.24 -17.58 -3.90
N VAL A 78 11.06 -17.04 -3.60
CA VAL A 78 10.73 -16.46 -2.29
C VAL A 78 9.93 -17.48 -1.47
N GLU A 79 10.37 -17.71 -0.24
CA GLU A 79 9.61 -18.39 0.79
C GLU A 79 8.83 -17.35 1.60
N ILE A 80 7.54 -17.65 1.83
CA ILE A 80 6.64 -16.81 2.62
C ILE A 80 6.10 -17.65 3.77
N THR A 81 6.35 -17.23 4.99
CA THR A 81 5.77 -17.82 6.20
C THR A 81 5.04 -16.75 7.00
N ARG A 82 4.20 -17.20 7.93
CA ARG A 82 3.49 -16.32 8.87
C ARG A 82 3.85 -16.75 10.28
N GLU A 83 4.15 -15.77 11.12
CA GLU A 83 4.30 -15.96 12.55
C GLU A 83 3.32 -15.07 13.29
N SER A 84 3.06 -15.40 14.54
CA SER A 84 2.20 -14.61 15.41
C SER A 84 2.94 -14.29 16.69
N ILE A 85 2.91 -13.03 17.09
CA ILE A 85 3.51 -12.56 18.35
C ILE A 85 2.46 -11.90 19.23
N VAL A 86 2.59 -12.08 20.53
CA VAL A 86 1.72 -11.42 21.51
C VAL A 86 2.42 -10.15 22.01
N ALA A 87 1.79 -9.00 21.78
CA ALA A 87 2.25 -7.71 22.26
C ALA A 87 2.07 -7.58 23.79
N ALA A 88 2.70 -6.56 24.38
CA ALA A 88 2.67 -6.33 25.83
C ALA A 88 1.25 -6.08 26.38
N ASP A 89 0.32 -5.62 25.56
CA ASP A 89 -1.09 -5.42 25.89
C ASP A 89 -1.97 -6.66 25.65
N GLY A 90 -1.35 -7.79 25.28
CA GLY A 90 -2.03 -9.06 24.99
C GLY A 90 -2.57 -9.17 23.57
N HIS A 91 -2.41 -8.14 22.72
CA HIS A 91 -2.84 -8.22 21.32
C HIS A 91 -1.97 -9.19 20.51
N GLU A 92 -2.61 -10.04 19.73
CA GLU A 92 -1.94 -10.95 18.82
C GLU A 92 -1.69 -10.26 17.47
N THR A 93 -0.42 -10.17 17.06
CA THR A 93 0.01 -9.49 15.83
C THR A 93 0.62 -10.51 14.87
N THR A 94 0.05 -10.59 13.67
CA THR A 94 0.61 -11.42 12.60
C THR A 94 1.82 -10.74 11.98
N LEU A 95 2.87 -11.53 11.74
CA LEU A 95 4.06 -11.16 11.00
C LEU A 95 4.11 -11.97 9.70
N TYR A 96 4.32 -11.28 8.58
CA TYR A 96 4.53 -11.87 7.27
C TYR A 96 6.02 -11.91 6.97
N LEU A 97 6.62 -13.09 6.98
CA LEU A 97 8.06 -13.28 6.80
C LEU A 97 8.33 -13.70 5.36
N HIS A 98 9.08 -12.88 4.62
CA HIS A 98 9.48 -13.12 3.24
C HIS A 98 11.00 -13.24 3.16
N GLN A 99 11.51 -14.29 2.55
CA GLN A 99 12.95 -14.50 2.39
C GLN A 99 13.28 -15.33 1.14
N PRO A 100 14.49 -15.25 0.56
CA PRO A 100 14.92 -16.20 -0.45
C PRO A 100 14.87 -17.64 0.08
N LYS A 101 14.45 -18.61 -0.74
CA LYS A 101 14.45 -20.04 -0.37
C LYS A 101 15.85 -20.57 -0.06
N SER A 102 16.87 -20.09 -0.78
CA SER A 102 18.25 -20.54 -0.63
C SER A 102 19.08 -19.51 0.14
N ILE A 103 19.33 -19.78 1.43
CA ILE A 103 20.07 -18.89 2.34
C ILE A 103 21.40 -19.53 2.73
N GLY A 104 22.48 -19.13 2.08
CA GLY A 104 23.84 -19.61 2.40
C GLY A 104 24.58 -18.79 3.46
N ARG A 105 24.03 -17.65 3.89
CA ARG A 105 24.63 -16.72 4.84
C ARG A 105 23.56 -15.85 5.51
N PRO A 106 23.85 -15.18 6.64
CA PRO A 106 22.97 -14.14 7.17
C PRO A 106 22.65 -13.07 6.12
N LEU A 107 21.39 -12.66 6.05
CA LEU A 107 20.90 -11.62 5.13
C LEU A 107 20.53 -10.36 5.91
N PRO A 108 20.62 -9.17 5.30
CA PRO A 108 20.07 -7.96 5.90
C PRO A 108 18.56 -8.11 6.14
N GLY A 109 18.11 -7.67 7.30
CA GLY A 109 16.70 -7.68 7.69
C GLY A 109 16.03 -6.34 7.46
N VAL A 110 14.76 -6.37 7.04
CA VAL A 110 13.88 -5.20 6.89
C VAL A 110 12.60 -5.46 7.65
N ILE A 111 12.24 -4.55 8.55
CA ILE A 111 10.89 -4.50 9.13
C ILE A 111 10.07 -3.54 8.26
N HIS A 112 9.01 -4.06 7.65
CA HIS A 112 8.15 -3.34 6.72
C HIS A 112 6.83 -2.99 7.41
N LEU A 113 6.61 -1.69 7.59
CA LEU A 113 5.33 -1.12 8.01
C LEU A 113 4.63 -0.59 6.76
N HIS A 114 3.45 -1.12 6.44
CA HIS A 114 2.71 -0.68 5.25
C HIS A 114 2.19 0.75 5.40
N GLY A 115 1.68 1.30 4.29
CA GLY A 115 1.10 2.64 4.24
C GLY A 115 -0.33 2.69 4.77
N GLY A 116 -1.14 3.56 4.18
CA GLY A 116 -2.55 3.74 4.59
C GLY A 116 -2.76 4.73 5.74
N GLY A 117 -1.78 5.60 6.00
CA GLY A 117 -1.92 6.69 6.96
C GLY A 117 -2.22 6.21 8.39
N MET A 118 -1.83 4.98 8.72
CA MET A 118 -2.06 4.33 10.01
C MET A 118 -3.54 4.09 10.35
N ALA A 119 -4.44 4.20 9.35
CA ALA A 119 -5.89 4.13 9.54
C ALA A 119 -6.59 3.12 8.62
N ILE A 120 -5.97 2.75 7.49
CA ILE A 120 -6.53 1.84 6.48
C ILE A 120 -5.44 0.94 5.90
N THR A 121 -5.83 -0.04 5.08
CA THR A 121 -4.98 -1.06 4.42
C THR A 121 -4.44 -2.11 5.38
N THR A 122 -4.02 -3.25 4.85
CA THR A 122 -3.45 -4.37 5.61
C THR A 122 -2.04 -4.71 5.11
N ALA A 123 -1.25 -5.43 5.90
CA ALA A 123 0.03 -5.93 5.41
C ALA A 123 -0.16 -7.05 4.38
N ASP A 124 -1.29 -7.77 4.35
CA ASP A 124 -1.55 -8.82 3.35
C ASP A 124 -2.01 -8.28 1.99
N ASP A 125 -2.35 -6.99 1.90
CA ASP A 125 -2.82 -6.37 0.65
C ASP A 125 -1.82 -6.57 -0.51
N PRO A 126 -2.27 -6.59 -1.77
CA PRO A 126 -1.43 -6.96 -2.91
C PRO A 126 -0.18 -6.08 -3.06
N GLY A 127 -0.30 -4.77 -2.81
CA GLY A 127 0.81 -3.82 -2.89
C GLY A 127 1.91 -4.10 -1.86
N PRO A 128 1.60 -4.08 -0.55
CA PRO A 128 2.53 -4.47 0.51
C PRO A 128 3.15 -5.86 0.29
N THR A 129 2.35 -6.84 -0.14
CA THR A 129 2.82 -8.21 -0.44
C THR A 129 3.80 -8.24 -1.61
N PHE A 130 3.48 -7.56 -2.72
CA PHE A 130 4.39 -7.40 -3.86
C PHE A 130 5.72 -6.79 -3.43
N TRP A 131 5.68 -5.74 -2.62
CA TRP A 131 6.89 -5.05 -2.17
C TRP A 131 7.80 -5.94 -1.32
N ARG A 132 7.22 -6.69 -0.38
CA ARG A 132 7.99 -7.64 0.44
C ARG A 132 8.58 -8.77 -0.39
N ASN A 133 7.82 -9.31 -1.35
CA ASN A 133 8.32 -10.32 -2.28
C ASN A 133 9.48 -9.80 -3.14
N LEU A 134 9.34 -8.59 -3.70
CA LEU A 134 10.38 -7.97 -4.51
C LEU A 134 11.67 -7.78 -3.71
N LEU A 135 11.59 -7.23 -2.50
CA LEU A 135 12.73 -7.05 -1.62
C LEU A 135 13.37 -8.39 -1.21
N ALA A 136 12.55 -9.39 -0.89
CA ALA A 136 13.04 -10.73 -0.57
C ALA A 136 13.79 -11.36 -1.75
N ALA A 137 13.26 -11.24 -2.97
CA ALA A 137 13.92 -11.71 -4.19
C ALA A 137 15.29 -11.04 -4.45
N GLN A 138 15.54 -9.85 -3.88
CA GLN A 138 16.84 -9.17 -3.92
C GLN A 138 17.80 -9.60 -2.80
N GLY A 139 17.49 -10.66 -2.04
CA GLY A 139 18.37 -11.20 -1.00
C GLY A 139 18.19 -10.56 0.38
N LEU A 140 17.00 -10.05 0.69
CA LEU A 140 16.65 -9.51 2.00
C LEU A 140 15.75 -10.47 2.77
N ARG A 141 15.78 -10.41 4.10
CA ARG A 141 14.71 -10.96 4.95
C ARG A 141 13.76 -9.82 5.29
N VAL A 142 12.49 -9.96 4.93
CA VAL A 142 11.50 -8.89 5.11
C VAL A 142 10.39 -9.37 6.04
N ILE A 143 10.11 -8.59 7.08
CA ILE A 143 9.08 -8.87 8.07
C ILE A 143 8.00 -7.80 7.91
N GLY A 144 6.87 -8.14 7.28
CA GLY A 144 5.68 -7.31 7.24
C GLY A 144 4.91 -7.40 8.55
N VAL A 145 4.55 -6.27 9.14
CA VAL A 145 3.84 -6.23 10.44
C VAL A 145 2.37 -5.87 10.21
N GLU A 146 1.46 -6.73 10.67
CA GLU A 146 0.02 -6.46 10.69
C GLU A 146 -0.35 -5.67 11.95
N TYR A 147 -0.06 -4.36 11.95
CA TYR A 147 -0.38 -3.51 13.08
C TYR A 147 -1.87 -3.12 13.10
N ARG A 148 -2.38 -2.70 14.26
CA ARG A 148 -3.75 -2.17 14.38
C ARG A 148 -3.85 -0.80 13.71
N ASN A 149 -4.78 -0.67 12.77
CA ASN A 149 -5.23 0.63 12.29
C ASN A 149 -6.10 1.36 13.35
N ALA A 150 -6.24 2.67 13.15
CA ALA A 150 -6.99 3.60 14.01
C ALA A 150 -8.51 3.33 14.09
#